data_AF-A0A353H7P7-F1
#
_entry.id   AF-A0A353H7P7-F1
#
_cell.length_a   1.000
_cell.length_b   1.000
_cell.length_c   1.000
_cell.angle_alpha   90.00
_cell.angle_beta   90.00
_cell.angle_gamma   90.00
#
_symmetry.space_group_name_H-M   'P 1'
#
loop_
_entity.id
_entity.type
_entity.pdbx_description
1 polymer ?
#
loop_
_entity_poly.entity_id
_entity_poly.type
_entity_poly.pdbx_seq_one_letter_code
_entity_poly.pdbx_strand_id
1 'polypeptide(L)'
;MTDTLNIFTGSTGLNTEVDPVRLPFEPQSGVQDLAVAYNVDHDATGRISRRKGFSATTRTENAHSLWCDGGECLFASGTSLYVLNPDFTLTSVATITDGARLSYVQVHNKAFWANG
;
A
#
# COMPACT_ATOMS: atom_id res chain seq x y z
N MET A 1 -13.32 11.85 -42.06
CA MET A 1 -12.54 11.93 -40.82
C MET A 1 -12.80 10.64 -40.07
N THR A 2 -11.80 9.79 -39.88
CA THR A 2 -11.94 8.56 -39.08
C THR A 2 -11.97 8.96 -37.61
N ASP A 3 -13.11 8.74 -36.97
CA ASP A 3 -13.27 8.98 -35.54
C ASP A 3 -12.35 8.01 -34.79
N THR A 4 -11.40 8.55 -34.01
CA THR A 4 -10.46 7.75 -33.23
C THR A 4 -11.20 7.09 -32.07
N LEU A 5 -11.25 5.76 -32.06
CA LEU A 5 -11.80 4.98 -30.95
C LEU A 5 -10.69 4.68 -29.93
N ASN A 6 -10.84 5.18 -28.71
CA ASN A 6 -9.92 4.92 -27.61
C ASN A 6 -10.29 3.61 -26.91
N ILE A 7 -9.56 2.52 -27.16
CA ILE A 7 -9.95 1.17 -26.69
C ILE A 7 -9.88 1.03 -25.16
N PHE A 8 -8.82 1.54 -24.51
CA PHE A 8 -8.70 1.59 -23.06
C PHE A 8 -7.63 2.59 -22.66
N THR A 9 -7.99 3.63 -21.92
CA THR A 9 -7.09 4.72 -21.51
C THR A 9 -6.99 4.86 -20.00
N GLY A 10 -7.97 4.34 -19.26
CA GLY A 10 -8.01 4.41 -17.80
C GLY A 10 -9.27 3.76 -17.21
N SER A 11 -9.41 3.88 -15.89
CA SER A 11 -10.51 3.31 -15.13
C SER A 11 -10.97 4.24 -14.01
N THR A 12 -12.23 4.11 -13.58
CA THR A 12 -12.74 4.79 -12.38
C THR A 12 -12.50 3.98 -11.10
N GLY A 13 -12.15 2.70 -11.21
CA GLY A 13 -11.85 1.84 -10.07
C GLY A 13 -12.22 0.37 -10.31
N LEU A 14 -12.28 -0.40 -9.24
CA LEU A 14 -12.72 -1.79 -9.24
C LEU A 14 -14.23 -1.87 -9.02
N ASN A 15 -14.94 -2.53 -9.93
CA ASN A 15 -16.37 -2.80 -9.81
C ASN A 15 -16.61 -4.31 -9.89
N THR A 16 -16.93 -4.92 -8.74
CA THR A 16 -17.22 -6.36 -8.63
C THR A 16 -18.71 -6.65 -8.49
N GLU A 17 -19.57 -5.64 -8.56
CA GLU A 17 -21.02 -5.79 -8.40
C GLU A 17 -21.69 -6.08 -9.75
N VAL A 18 -21.25 -5.39 -10.80
CA VAL A 18 -21.78 -5.56 -12.15
C VAL A 18 -21.07 -6.72 -12.85
N ASP A 19 -21.83 -7.54 -13.58
CA ASP A 19 -21.25 -8.58 -14.46
C ASP A 19 -20.18 -7.95 -15.37
N PRO A 20 -18.95 -8.51 -15.43
CA PRO A 20 -17.86 -7.98 -16.24
C PRO A 20 -18.24 -7.63 -17.69
N VAL A 21 -19.15 -8.40 -18.31
CA VAL A 21 -19.58 -8.15 -19.70
C VAL A 21 -20.53 -6.96 -19.84
N ARG A 22 -21.04 -6.43 -18.73
CA ARG A 22 -21.98 -5.30 -18.65
C ARG A 22 -21.32 -4.02 -18.15
N LEU A 23 -20.01 -4.03 -17.88
CA LEU A 23 -19.32 -2.84 -17.41
C LEU A 23 -19.37 -1.73 -18.48
N PRO A 24 -19.87 -0.54 -18.14
CA PRO A 24 -20.04 0.55 -19.09
C PRO A 24 -18.67 1.03 -19.58
N PHE A 25 -18.52 1.14 -20.89
CA PHE A 25 -17.34 1.69 -21.55
C PHE A 25 -17.72 3.00 -22.23
N GLU A 26 -16.98 4.07 -21.96
CA GLU A 26 -17.16 5.38 -22.60
C GLU A 26 -16.24 5.50 -23.83
N PRO A 27 -16.75 5.37 -25.07
CA PRO A 27 -15.91 5.25 -26.26
C PRO A 27 -15.05 6.47 -26.58
N GLN A 28 -15.50 7.67 -26.20
CA GLN A 28 -14.74 8.90 -26.49
C GLN A 28 -13.51 9.02 -25.59
N SER A 29 -13.69 8.72 -24.30
CA SER A 29 -12.60 8.79 -23.32
C SER A 29 -11.74 7.53 -23.31
N GLY A 30 -12.33 6.36 -23.61
CA GLY A 30 -11.71 5.05 -23.42
C GLY A 30 -11.68 4.57 -21.97
N VAL A 31 -12.50 5.15 -21.09
CA VAL A 31 -12.55 4.82 -19.66
C VAL A 31 -13.59 3.72 -19.40
N GLN A 32 -13.20 2.74 -18.57
CA GLN A 32 -14.07 1.65 -18.11
C GLN A 32 -13.63 1.17 -16.72
N ASP A 33 -14.58 0.74 -15.89
CA ASP A 33 -14.28 0.10 -14.61
C ASP A 33 -13.49 -1.22 -14.79
N LEU A 34 -12.68 -1.57 -13.79
CA LEU A 34 -12.01 -2.86 -13.75
C LEU A 34 -12.97 -3.91 -13.20
N ALA A 35 -13.13 -5.03 -13.93
CA ALA A 35 -13.75 -6.24 -13.40
C ALA A 35 -12.81 -6.98 -12.42
N VAL A 36 -11.50 -6.87 -12.65
CA VAL A 36 -10.44 -7.54 -11.88
C VAL A 36 -9.22 -6.62 -11.81
N ALA A 37 -8.60 -6.55 -10.64
CA ALA A 37 -7.34 -5.83 -10.43
C ALA A 37 -6.34 -6.75 -9.72
N TYR A 38 -5.18 -7.02 -10.35
CA TYR A 38 -4.14 -7.87 -9.77
C TYR A 38 -2.77 -7.22 -9.92
N ASN A 39 -2.13 -6.89 -8.79
CA ASN A 39 -0.82 -6.21 -8.74
C ASN A 39 -0.77 -4.97 -9.63
N VAL A 40 -1.80 -4.13 -9.53
CA VAL A 40 -1.88 -2.83 -10.20
C VAL A 40 -2.02 -1.70 -9.18
N ASP A 41 -1.57 -0.52 -9.57
CA ASP A 41 -1.84 0.74 -8.90
C ASP A 41 -2.77 1.57 -9.79
N HIS A 42 -3.80 2.15 -9.18
CA HIS A 42 -4.75 3.07 -9.78
C HIS A 42 -4.55 4.43 -9.12
N ASP A 43 -4.24 5.44 -9.92
CA ASP A 43 -3.99 6.80 -9.43
C ASP A 43 -5.18 7.73 -9.68
N ALA A 44 -5.08 8.94 -9.14
CA ALA A 44 -6.14 9.96 -9.26
C ALA A 44 -6.41 10.42 -10.70
N THR A 45 -5.54 10.11 -11.67
CA THR A 45 -5.76 10.40 -13.09
C THR A 45 -6.60 9.33 -13.79
N GLY A 46 -6.93 8.24 -13.10
CA GLY A 46 -7.59 7.07 -13.67
C GLY A 46 -6.62 6.10 -14.35
N ARG A 47 -5.31 6.40 -14.33
CA ARG A 47 -4.31 5.56 -14.98
C ARG A 47 -4.09 4.27 -14.20
N ILE A 48 -4.04 3.17 -14.93
CA ILE A 48 -3.62 1.87 -14.40
C ILE A 48 -2.15 1.65 -14.71
N SER A 49 -1.38 1.27 -13.69
CA SER A 49 0.03 0.91 -13.83
C SER A 49 0.32 -0.38 -13.07
N ARG A 50 1.40 -1.07 -13.43
CA ARG A 50 1.84 -2.26 -12.70
C ARG A 50 2.36 -1.82 -11.33
N ARG A 51 1.87 -2.47 -10.27
CA ARG A 51 2.39 -2.25 -8.92
C ARG A 51 3.88 -2.56 -8.90
N LYS A 52 4.65 -1.69 -8.25
CA LYS A 52 6.09 -1.92 -8.06
C LYS A 52 6.30 -3.27 -7.36
N GLY A 53 7.20 -4.08 -7.90
CA GLY A 53 7.61 -5.31 -7.26
C GLY A 53 8.32 -5.02 -5.93
N PHE A 54 8.44 -6.06 -5.11
CA PHE A 54 9.22 -6.02 -3.87
C PHE A 54 10.21 -7.19 -3.88
N SER A 55 11.29 -7.03 -3.11
CA SER A 55 12.21 -8.13 -2.80
C SER A 55 12.00 -8.52 -1.35
N ALA A 56 11.93 -9.83 -1.10
CA ALA A 56 11.95 -10.32 0.28
C ALA A 56 13.30 -10.00 0.92
N THR A 57 13.28 -9.69 2.21
CA THR A 57 14.48 -9.57 3.02
C THR A 57 14.72 -10.90 3.75
N THR A 58 15.83 -11.03 4.46
CA THR A 58 16.08 -12.19 5.34
C THR A 58 15.24 -12.15 6.63
N ARG A 59 14.48 -11.07 6.86
CA ARG A 59 13.61 -10.89 8.03
C ARG A 59 12.28 -11.61 7.82
N THR A 60 11.98 -12.51 8.75
CA THR A 60 10.81 -13.41 8.71
C THR A 60 10.09 -13.46 10.04
N GLU A 61 10.40 -12.53 10.95
CA GLU A 61 9.72 -12.38 12.22
C GLU A 61 8.22 -12.10 12.01
N ASN A 62 7.39 -12.40 13.01
CA ASN A 62 5.95 -12.10 12.98
C ASN A 62 5.71 -10.59 13.20
N ALA A 63 6.23 -9.78 12.26
CA ALA A 63 6.23 -8.35 12.32
C ALA A 63 4.84 -7.77 12.03
N HIS A 64 4.43 -6.77 12.81
CA HIS A 64 3.22 -6.00 12.54
C HIS A 64 3.46 -4.51 12.80
N SER A 65 2.50 -3.70 12.36
CA SER A 65 2.51 -2.25 12.59
C SER A 65 3.82 -1.59 12.13
N LEU A 66 4.33 -1.96 10.94
CA LEU A 66 5.48 -1.29 10.34
C LEU A 66 5.09 0.13 9.91
N TRP A 67 5.91 1.10 10.29
CA TRP A 67 5.70 2.51 9.99
C TRP A 67 7.04 3.24 9.81
N CYS A 68 7.11 4.12 8.83
CA CYS A 68 8.25 5.02 8.60
C CYS A 68 7.72 6.34 8.04
N ASP A 69 8.17 7.47 8.60
CA ASP A 69 7.81 8.81 8.10
C ASP A 69 9.03 9.75 8.16
N GLY A 70 9.97 9.54 7.23
CA GLY A 70 11.20 10.33 7.10
C GLY A 70 12.24 10.17 8.23
N GLY A 71 11.87 9.57 9.36
CA GLY A 71 12.73 9.24 10.50
C GLY A 71 13.01 7.75 10.65
N GLU A 72 12.95 7.27 11.89
CA GLU A 72 13.13 5.86 12.23
C GLU A 72 12.01 5.00 11.62
N CYS A 73 12.37 3.84 11.09
CA CYS A 73 11.41 2.82 10.70
C CYS A 73 11.10 1.94 11.90
N LEU A 74 9.86 1.94 12.37
CA LEU A 74 9.42 1.23 13.57
C LEU A 74 8.51 0.06 13.20
N PHE A 75 8.65 -1.06 13.90
CA PHE A 75 7.68 -2.15 13.84
C PHE A 75 7.68 -2.97 15.14
N ALA A 76 6.59 -3.70 15.37
CA ALA A 76 6.45 -4.59 16.50
C ALA A 76 6.66 -6.06 16.09
N SER A 77 7.25 -6.83 16.99
CA SER A 77 7.29 -8.30 16.90
C SER A 77 7.35 -8.90 18.29
N GLY A 78 6.39 -9.76 18.63
CA GLY A 78 6.23 -10.30 19.98
C GLY A 78 6.03 -9.17 21.00
N THR A 79 6.79 -9.21 22.09
CA THR A 79 6.72 -8.21 23.18
C THR A 79 7.62 -6.99 22.96
N SER A 80 8.11 -6.75 21.74
CA SER A 80 9.14 -5.73 21.49
C SER A 80 8.78 -4.80 20.35
N LEU A 81 9.03 -3.50 20.57
CA LEU A 81 9.12 -2.49 19.52
C LEU A 81 10.56 -2.40 19.04
N TYR A 82 10.75 -2.42 17.72
CA TYR A 82 12.05 -2.36 17.07
C TYR A 82 12.14 -1.15 16.14
N VAL A 83 13.33 -0.57 16.09
CA VAL A 83 13.79 0.20 14.94
C VAL A 83 14.39 -0.78 13.93
N LEU A 84 13.94 -0.70 12.67
CA LEU A 84 14.51 -1.37 11.51
C LEU A 84 15.56 -0.46 10.88
N ASN A 85 16.83 -0.84 11.00
CA ASN A 85 17.94 -0.09 10.42
C ASN A 85 18.04 -0.30 8.90
N PRO A 86 18.72 0.60 8.15
CA PRO A 86 18.84 0.51 6.69
C PRO A 86 19.51 -0.77 6.17
N ASP A 87 20.33 -1.43 6.99
CA ASP A 87 20.97 -2.72 6.71
C ASP A 87 20.12 -3.93 7.12
N PHE A 88 18.85 -3.69 7.44
CA PHE A 88 17.90 -4.65 8.00
C PHE A 88 18.31 -5.22 9.36
N THR A 89 19.25 -4.62 10.10
CA THR A 89 19.45 -4.96 11.52
C THR A 89 18.34 -4.37 12.39
N LEU A 90 18.14 -4.95 13.57
CA LEU A 90 17.06 -4.57 14.48
C LEU A 90 17.64 -3.98 15.77
N THR A 91 17.06 -2.88 16.23
CA THR A 91 17.35 -2.30 17.54
C THR A 91 16.07 -2.28 18.36
N SER A 92 16.01 -3.04 19.45
CA SER A 92 14.84 -2.98 20.35
C SER A 92 14.86 -1.67 21.13
N VAL A 93 13.74 -0.95 21.11
CA VAL A 93 13.61 0.36 21.76
C VAL A 93 12.58 0.39 22.88
N ALA A 94 11.68 -0.59 22.95
CA ALA A 94 10.74 -0.73 24.05
C ALA A 94 10.17 -2.15 24.16
N THR A 95 9.65 -2.47 25.35
CA THR A 95 8.76 -3.61 25.56
C THR A 95 7.31 -3.16 25.40
N ILE A 96 6.53 -3.95 24.68
CA ILE A 96 5.11 -3.71 24.37
C ILE A 96 4.26 -4.93 24.77
N THR A 97 2.96 -4.74 24.75
CA THR A 97 1.99 -5.83 24.93
C THR A 97 1.92 -6.62 23.64
N ASP A 98 2.17 -7.93 23.72
CA ASP A 98 2.14 -8.81 22.55
C ASP A 98 0.78 -8.74 21.83
N GLY A 99 0.80 -8.56 20.52
CA GLY A 99 -0.38 -8.43 19.67
C GLY A 99 -1.21 -7.14 19.83
N ALA A 100 -0.78 -6.19 20.67
CA ALA A 100 -1.47 -4.91 20.79
C ALA A 100 -1.26 -4.04 19.53
N ARG A 101 -2.27 -3.23 19.20
CA ARG A 101 -2.17 -2.28 18.09
C ARG A 101 -1.24 -1.14 18.49
N LEU A 102 -0.35 -0.78 17.57
CA LEU A 102 0.49 0.42 17.70
C LEU A 102 0.00 1.54 16.81
N SER A 103 0.10 2.76 17.32
CA SER A 103 -0.06 4.00 16.56
C SER A 103 1.21 4.82 16.64
N TYR A 104 1.57 5.51 15.55
CA TYR A 104 2.79 6.30 15.46
C TYR A 104 2.50 7.71 14.96
N VAL A 105 3.35 8.66 15.33
CA VAL A 105 3.39 9.99 14.72
C VAL A 105 4.81 10.53 14.73
N GLN A 106 5.25 11.07 13.59
CA GLN A 106 6.48 11.85 13.52
C GLN A 106 6.19 13.29 13.93
N VAL A 107 6.93 13.83 14.90
CA VAL A 107 6.91 15.25 15.23
C VAL A 107 8.35 15.77 15.21
N HIS A 108 8.66 16.56 14.19
CA HIS A 108 10.03 16.97 13.84
C HIS A 108 10.96 15.75 13.68
N ASN A 109 11.99 15.63 14.54
CA ASN A 109 13.01 14.58 14.46
C ASN A 109 12.77 13.47 15.50
N LYS A 110 11.53 13.29 15.96
CA LYS A 110 11.17 12.27 16.95
C LYS A 110 9.90 11.53 16.55
N ALA A 111 9.96 10.22 16.60
CA ALA A 111 8.80 9.35 16.50
C ALA A 111 8.17 9.16 17.88
N PHE A 112 6.87 9.38 17.98
CA PHE A 112 6.06 9.05 19.15
C PHE A 112 5.19 7.86 18.82
N TRP A 113 4.93 7.02 19.83
CA TRP A 113 4.12 5.82 19.66
C TRP A 113 3.26 5.55 20.89
N ALA A 114 2.18 4.82 20.68
CA ALA A 114 1.30 4.32 21.75
C ALA A 114 1.03 2.83 21.56
N ASN A 115 0.80 2.13 22.66
CA ASN A 115 0.60 0.68 22.74
C ASN A 115 -0.75 0.38 23.39
N GLY A 116 -1.78 0.15 22.56
CA GLY A 116 -3.18 -0.02 22.99
C GLY A 116 -3.99 1.26 22.90
#